data_AF-N0B949-F1
#
_entry.id   AF-N0B949-F1
#
_cell.length_a   1.000
_cell.length_b   1.000
_cell.length_c   1.000
_cell.angle_alpha   90.00
_cell.angle_beta   90.00
_cell.angle_gamma   90.00
#
_symmetry.space_group_name_H-M   'P 1'
#
loop_
_entity.id
_entity.type
_entity.pdbx_description
1 polymer ?
#
loop_
_entity_poly.entity_id
_entity_poly.type
_entity_poly.pdbx_seq_one_letter_code
_entity_poly.pdbx_strand_id
1 'polypeptide(L)'
;MIIMPEWIASLLEQFALIPRREFRVCSVPEGPEEHELERGIIYKEVRDGYPKWAHLLCPRCGEHIQIPLAGPKSWRITTDWLRRASIYPSIWQTGSCRAHFFIRKGAILWCAD
;
A
#
# COMPACT_ATOMS: atom_id res chain seq x y z
N MET A 1 3.62 -18.09 9.85
CA MET A 1 3.98 -16.71 10.24
C MET A 1 2.73 -16.08 10.83
N ILE A 2 2.70 -15.82 12.15
CA ILE A 2 1.49 -15.33 12.83
C ILE A 2 1.33 -13.85 12.50
N ILE A 3 0.26 -13.48 11.81
CA ILE A 3 -0.09 -12.08 11.53
C ILE A 3 -0.73 -11.51 12.79
N MET A 4 -0.29 -10.33 13.23
CA MET A 4 -0.85 -9.72 14.43
C MET A 4 -2.29 -9.25 14.17
N PRO A 5 -3.25 -9.59 15.04
CA PRO A 5 -4.64 -9.11 14.94
C PRO A 5 -4.73 -7.59 14.88
N GLU A 6 -5.62 -7.06 14.02
CA GLU A 6 -5.80 -5.60 13.81
C GLU A 6 -6.07 -4.82 15.11
N TRP A 7 -6.82 -5.40 16.05
CA TRP A 7 -7.17 -4.71 17.30
C TRP A 7 -5.95 -4.55 18.22
N ILE A 8 -5.08 -5.56 18.32
CA ILE A 8 -3.81 -5.48 19.09
C ILE A 8 -2.93 -4.40 18.49
N ALA A 9 -2.86 -4.42 17.16
CA ALA A 9 -2.18 -3.46 16.34
C ALA A 9 -2.61 -2.03 16.64
N SER A 10 -3.89 -1.74 16.50
CA SER A 10 -4.45 -0.40 16.72
C SER A 10 -4.24 0.06 18.16
N LEU A 11 -4.32 -0.84 19.15
CA LEU A 11 -4.05 -0.54 20.55
C LEU A 11 -2.59 -0.10 20.77
N LEU A 12 -1.61 -0.84 20.23
CA LEU A 12 -0.18 -0.50 20.37
C LEU A 12 0.18 0.83 19.69
N GLU A 13 -0.46 1.16 18.56
CA GLU A 13 -0.30 2.48 17.91
C GLU A 13 -0.88 3.60 18.77
N GLN A 14 -2.04 3.38 19.38
CA GLN A 14 -2.70 4.37 20.25
C GLN A 14 -1.80 4.73 21.45
N PHE A 15 -1.07 3.76 22.00
CA PHE A 15 -0.11 3.97 23.09
C PHE A 15 1.32 4.33 22.62
N ALA A 16 1.51 4.61 21.32
CA ALA A 16 2.82 4.95 20.72
C ALA A 16 3.92 3.89 20.95
N LEU A 17 3.53 2.64 21.22
CA LEU A 17 4.47 1.51 21.41
C LEU A 17 5.03 1.01 20.06
N ILE A 18 4.36 1.35 18.96
CA ILE A 18 4.84 1.11 17.58
C ILE A 18 4.55 2.34 16.70
N PRO A 19 5.34 2.58 15.63
CA PRO A 19 5.09 3.69 14.70
C PRO A 19 3.73 3.56 14.02
N ARG A 20 3.05 4.69 13.77
CA ARG A 20 1.81 4.73 12.99
C ARG A 20 2.01 4.08 11.62
N ARG A 21 1.10 3.18 11.27
CA ARG A 21 1.02 2.58 9.93
C ARG A 21 0.34 3.54 8.99
N GLU A 22 1.10 4.27 8.19
CA GLU A 22 0.50 5.09 7.13
C GLU A 22 -0.08 4.22 6.02
N PHE A 23 0.55 3.08 5.71
CA PHE A 23 0.09 2.17 4.65
C PHE A 23 -0.01 0.69 5.07
N ARG A 24 -1.23 0.13 4.97
CA ARG A 24 -1.54 -1.29 5.25
C ARG A 24 -2.03 -2.02 4.01
N VAL A 25 -1.86 -3.34 3.99
CA VAL A 25 -2.33 -4.18 2.86
C VAL A 25 -3.65 -4.89 3.19
N CYS A 26 -4.64 -4.67 2.34
CA CYS A 26 -5.88 -5.45 2.27
C CYS A 26 -5.88 -6.27 0.97
N SER A 27 -6.20 -7.56 1.02
CA SER A 27 -6.32 -8.38 -0.19
C SER A 27 -7.78 -8.50 -0.61
N VAL A 28 -8.03 -8.25 -1.89
CA VAL A 28 -9.36 -8.25 -2.49
C VAL A 28 -9.38 -9.14 -3.72
N PRO A 29 -10.50 -9.83 -4.01
CA PRO A 29 -10.62 -10.71 -5.18
C PRO A 29 -10.73 -9.93 -6.50
N GLU A 30 -11.24 -8.70 -6.45
CA GLU A 30 -11.45 -7.82 -7.59
C GLU A 30 -10.94 -6.41 -7.27
N GLY A 31 -10.57 -5.65 -8.30
CA GLY A 31 -10.07 -4.29 -8.15
C GLY A 31 -11.19 -3.36 -7.65
N PRO A 32 -10.95 -2.55 -6.62
CA PRO A 32 -11.96 -1.64 -6.08
C PRO A 32 -12.28 -0.51 -7.06
N GLU A 33 -13.50 -0.01 -7.00
CA GLU A 33 -13.88 1.27 -7.59
C GLU A 33 -13.24 2.45 -6.84
N GLU A 34 -13.15 3.61 -7.48
CA GLU A 34 -12.48 4.78 -6.90
C GLU A 34 -13.11 5.23 -5.56
N HIS A 35 -14.43 5.08 -5.43
CA HIS A 35 -15.17 5.45 -4.22
C HIS A 35 -14.97 4.48 -3.05
N GLU A 36 -14.45 3.27 -3.30
CA GLU A 36 -14.15 2.26 -2.28
C GLU A 36 -12.73 2.41 -1.70
N LEU A 37 -11.90 3.27 -2.30
CA LEU A 37 -10.52 3.46 -1.91
C LEU A 37 -10.39 4.36 -0.68
N GLU A 38 -9.70 3.85 0.33
CA GLU A 38 -9.39 4.60 1.54
C GLU A 38 -7.92 5.05 1.61
N ARG A 39 -7.67 6.22 2.22
CA ARG A 39 -6.32 6.70 2.47
C ARG A 39 -5.58 5.75 3.40
N GLY A 40 -4.35 5.41 3.02
CA GLY A 40 -3.49 4.54 3.81
C GLY A 40 -3.80 3.05 3.70
N ILE A 41 -4.73 2.66 2.82
CA ILE A 41 -4.96 1.27 2.47
C ILE A 41 -4.44 1.02 1.05
N ILE A 42 -3.68 -0.06 0.90
CA ILE A 42 -3.29 -0.62 -0.38
C ILE A 42 -4.12 -1.89 -0.60
N TYR A 43 -4.99 -1.83 -1.59
CA TYR A 43 -5.82 -2.96 -2.00
C TYR A 43 -5.02 -3.78 -3.01
N LYS A 44 -4.58 -4.96 -2.57
CA LYS A 44 -3.87 -5.94 -3.38
C LYS A 44 -4.91 -6.85 -4.04
N GLU A 45 -5.15 -6.64 -5.33
CA GLU A 45 -6.02 -7.47 -6.14
C GLU A 45 -5.35 -8.84 -6.37
N VAL A 46 -6.02 -9.90 -5.94
CA VAL A 46 -5.56 -11.28 -6.07
C VAL A 46 -6.66 -12.10 -6.74
N ARG A 47 -6.41 -12.55 -7.97
CA ARG A 47 -7.30 -13.44 -8.72
C ARG A 47 -6.67 -14.82 -8.86
N ASP A 48 -7.42 -15.86 -8.49
CA ASP A 48 -6.98 -17.26 -8.50
C ASP A 48 -5.66 -17.51 -7.74
N GLY A 49 -5.45 -16.76 -6.65
CA GLY A 49 -4.23 -16.82 -5.84
C GLY A 49 -3.04 -16.02 -6.41
N TYR A 50 -3.18 -15.39 -7.58
CA TYR A 50 -2.12 -14.61 -8.21
C TYR A 50 -2.35 -13.10 -8.05
N PRO A 51 -1.36 -12.33 -7.55
CA PRO A 51 -1.46 -10.89 -7.47
C PRO A 51 -1.48 -10.27 -8.87
N LYS A 52 -2.40 -9.35 -9.12
CA LYS A 52 -2.57 -8.68 -10.42
C LYS A 52 -2.18 -7.21 -10.33
N TRP A 53 -2.80 -6.49 -9.40
CA TRP A 53 -2.65 -5.05 -9.24
C TRP A 53 -2.58 -4.66 -7.76
N ALA A 54 -1.96 -3.52 -7.49
CA ALA A 54 -2.13 -2.80 -6.23
C ALA A 54 -2.79 -1.45 -6.52
N HIS A 55 -3.84 -1.17 -5.76
CA HIS A 55 -4.64 0.05 -5.84
C HIS A 55 -4.43 0.85 -4.54
N LEU A 56 -4.14 2.13 -4.67
CA LEU A 56 -3.96 3.04 -3.54
C LEU A 56 -4.29 4.47 -3.94
N LEU A 57 -4.66 5.29 -2.96
CA LEU A 57 -4.74 6.73 -3.19
C LEU A 57 -3.35 7.36 -3.08
N CYS A 58 -3.05 8.28 -3.99
CA CYS A 58 -1.84 9.08 -3.96
C CYS A 58 -1.79 9.86 -2.64
N PRO A 59 -0.70 9.76 -1.86
CA PRO A 59 -0.60 10.45 -0.57
C PRO A 59 -0.54 11.99 -0.71
N ARG A 60 -0.24 12.50 -1.90
CA ARG A 60 -0.19 13.95 -2.17
C ARG A 60 -1.54 14.50 -2.64
N CYS A 61 -2.07 14.01 -3.77
CA CYS A 61 -3.28 14.56 -4.38
C CYS A 61 -4.54 13.72 -4.16
N GLY A 62 -4.43 12.50 -3.65
CA GLY A 62 -5.57 11.60 -3.47
C GLY A 62 -6.05 10.90 -4.74
N GLU A 63 -5.42 11.07 -5.90
CA GLU A 63 -5.78 10.30 -7.10
C GLU A 63 -5.57 8.80 -6.91
N HIS A 64 -6.42 8.00 -7.54
CA HIS A 64 -6.22 6.56 -7.64
C HIS A 64 -4.97 6.22 -8.45
N ILE A 65 -4.03 5.55 -7.80
CA ILE A 65 -2.86 4.93 -8.42
C ILE A 65 -3.11 3.44 -8.55
N GLN A 66 -2.90 2.90 -9.75
CA GLN A 66 -2.92 1.47 -10.03
C GLN A 66 -1.55 1.03 -10.56
N ILE A 67 -0.88 0.11 -9.85
CA ILE A 67 0.43 -0.44 -10.26
C ILE A 67 0.35 -1.95 -10.53
N PRO A 68 0.97 -2.45 -11.62
CA PRO A 68 0.93 -3.87 -11.94
C PRO A 68 1.81 -4.67 -10.97
N LEU A 69 1.29 -5.78 -10.45
CA LEU A 69 2.04 -6.75 -9.64
C LEU A 69 2.44 -8.00 -10.43
N ALA A 70 2.04 -8.09 -11.70
CA ALA A 70 2.35 -9.18 -12.61
C ALA A 70 2.90 -8.67 -13.95
N GLY A 71 3.65 -9.52 -14.65
CA GLY A 71 4.25 -9.21 -15.95
C GLY A 71 5.67 -8.64 -15.85
N PRO A 72 6.27 -8.27 -17.01
CA PRO A 72 7.69 -7.97 -17.13
C PRO A 72 8.12 -6.66 -16.44
N LYS A 73 7.21 -5.70 -16.28
CA LYS A 73 7.45 -4.41 -15.59
C LYS A 73 6.55 -4.32 -14.35
N SER A 74 6.67 -5.30 -13.45
CA SER A 74 5.84 -5.40 -12.25
C SER A 74 6.50 -4.80 -11.02
N TRP A 75 5.65 -4.30 -10.13
CA TRP A 75 6.01 -3.95 -8.77
C TRP A 75 5.88 -5.18 -7.88
N ARG A 76 6.71 -5.23 -6.85
CA ARG A 76 6.66 -6.23 -5.79
C ARG A 76 6.15 -5.57 -4.53
N ILE A 77 5.08 -6.13 -3.98
CA ILE A 77 4.57 -5.77 -2.65
C ILE A 77 4.92 -6.86 -1.64
N THR A 78 5.44 -6.45 -0.50
CA THR A 78 5.67 -7.32 0.66
C THR A 78 4.93 -6.76 1.86
N THR A 79 4.57 -7.65 2.77
CA THR A 79 3.78 -7.31 3.96
C THR A 79 4.47 -7.91 5.15
N ASP A 80 4.73 -7.10 6.18
CA ASP A 80 5.27 -7.59 7.43
C ASP A 80 4.16 -8.11 8.37
N TRP A 81 4.56 -8.64 9.52
CA TRP A 81 3.65 -9.19 10.53
C TRP A 81 2.68 -8.15 11.13
N LEU A 82 2.94 -6.85 10.93
CA LEU A 82 2.09 -5.73 11.31
C LEU A 82 1.15 -5.28 10.18
N ARG A 83 1.10 -6.04 9.07
CA ARG A 83 0.35 -5.76 7.85
C ARG A 83 0.80 -4.51 7.09
N ARG A 84 2.02 -4.05 7.36
CA ARG A 84 2.57 -2.84 6.73
C ARG A 84 3.14 -3.15 5.35
N ALA A 85 2.83 -2.30 4.39
CA ALA A 85 3.28 -2.50 3.01
C ALA A 85 4.75 -2.10 2.82
N SER A 86 5.47 -2.82 1.98
CA SER A 86 6.68 -2.32 1.31
C SER A 86 6.60 -2.60 -0.18
N ILE A 87 6.73 -1.56 -1.01
CA ILE A 87 6.54 -1.63 -2.47
C ILE A 87 7.84 -1.30 -3.21
N TYR A 88 8.27 -2.17 -4.12
CA TYR A 88 9.46 -1.96 -4.97
C TYR A 88 9.11 -2.15 -6.45
N PRO A 89 9.59 -1.30 -7.38
CA PRO A 89 10.41 -0.09 -7.18
C PRO A 89 9.59 1.07 -6.59
N SER A 90 10.13 2.30 -6.64
CA SER A 90 9.38 3.52 -6.28
C SER A 90 8.11 3.66 -7.12
N ILE A 91 7.14 4.41 -6.60
CA ILE A 91 5.94 4.81 -7.31
C ILE A 91 6.17 6.23 -7.82
N TRP A 92 5.97 6.45 -9.11
CA TRP A 92 6.04 7.77 -9.73
C TRP A 92 4.72 8.07 -10.44
N GLN A 93 3.94 8.98 -9.87
CA GLN A 93 2.70 9.46 -10.47
C GLN A 93 3.03 10.58 -11.43
N THR A 94 3.11 10.30 -12.73
CA THR A 94 3.50 11.30 -13.76
C THR A 94 2.39 12.29 -14.13
N GLY A 95 1.19 12.13 -13.57
CA GLY A 95 0.03 13.00 -13.80
C GLY A 95 0.08 14.30 -12.99
N SER A 96 -1.02 14.59 -12.28
CA SER A 96 -1.32 15.92 -11.73
C SER A 96 -0.31 16.45 -10.71
N CYS A 97 0.19 15.60 -9.81
CA CYS A 97 0.97 16.04 -8.64
C CYS A 97 2.45 15.67 -8.69
N ARG A 98 2.87 14.92 -9.72
CA ARG A 98 4.25 14.44 -9.92
C ARG A 98 4.85 13.77 -8.68
N ALA A 99 4.02 13.10 -7.88
CA ALA A 99 4.47 12.47 -6.65
C ALA A 99 5.45 11.33 -6.97
N HIS A 100 6.66 11.38 -6.41
CA HIS A 100 7.65 10.31 -6.49
C HIS A 100 8.05 9.88 -5.09
N PHE A 101 7.76 8.62 -4.75
CA PHE A 101 7.98 8.12 -3.41
C PHE A 101 8.17 6.60 -3.35
N PHE A 102 8.75 6.13 -2.27
CA PHE A 102 8.75 4.74 -1.85
C PHE A 102 7.74 4.51 -0.73
N ILE A 103 7.22 3.29 -0.63
CA ILE A 103 6.55 2.79 0.57
C ILE A 103 7.44 1.70 1.19
N ARG A 104 7.84 1.87 2.45
CA ARG A 104 8.67 0.92 3.21
C ARG A 104 8.11 0.75 4.62
N LYS A 105 7.80 -0.48 5.00
CA LYS A 105 7.21 -0.83 6.31
C LYS A 105 6.06 0.11 6.69
N GLY A 106 5.24 0.45 5.70
CA GLY A 106 4.05 1.28 5.86
C GLY A 106 4.31 2.78 5.94
N ALA A 107 5.54 3.26 5.78
CA ALA A 107 5.89 4.68 5.76
C ALA A 107 6.17 5.17 4.33
N ILE A 108 5.85 6.43 4.05
CA ILE A 108 6.23 7.12 2.81
C ILE A 108 7.67 7.64 2.94
N LEU A 109 8.49 7.39 1.92
CA LEU A 109 9.78 8.07 1.74
C LEU A 109 9.75 8.81 0.42
N TRP A 110 9.67 10.13 0.49
CA TRP A 110 9.69 10.99 -0.69
C TRP A 110 11.07 10.97 -1.36
N CYS A 111 11.08 10.92 -2.68
CA CYS A 111 12.29 11.14 -3.45
C CYS A 111 12.64 12.65 -3.44
N ALA A 112 13.92 12.94 -3.64
CA ALA A 112 14.42 14.30 -3.85
C ALA A 112 14.71 14.43 -5.35
N ASP A 113 13.65 14.68 -6.11
CA ASP A 113 13.63 14.86 -7.55
C ASP A 113 13.60 16.34 -7.96
#